data_AF-A0A971U369-F1
#
_entry.id   AF-A0A971U369-F1
#
_cell.length_a   1.000
_cell.length_b   1.000
_cell.length_c   1.000
_cell.angle_alpha   90.00
_cell.angle_beta   90.00
_cell.angle_gamma   90.00
#
_symmetry.space_group_name_H-M   'P 1'
#
loop_
_entity.id
_entity.type
_entity.pdbx_description
1 polymer ?
#
loop_
_entity_poly.entity_id
_entity_poly.type
_entity_poly.pdbx_seq_one_letter_code
_entity_poly.pdbx_strand_id
1 'polypeptide(L)'
;MKRFFAMITLVAMFIVVGCVDLDEVWSEIDSLIKQNTEQAKELEEQKGRFTQLEQLLGSLELLSGYANSEIGSIKGLVDALTNKLSVVSYKELDDKSGYELTMSDGSKIVLKHGTDGAAGMDGKDGADGNDGVDGVTPEISVKLHDDGLLYWTLNGEFLLDAEGNMIPAQPKDGKDGLDGKDGADGAQGTPGKDGKDGADGAQGATGAPGKDGITPLLRVNSNLYWEMSLDGGKTWQLVRDANNNPISAQGPQGIQGPAGQQGTAGTQGAQGPAGPAGEKGDPGKDGDANLTITETDTAFIIIYLGATFTIPKAPPPFNPLTLVAANNVNTAGDGFVTDLTACSGSGYFTYNNAVNLFTNITISEKQYHLPSKEEWKSIVPDSNTWVKFTTDNASYDDVDETVTVKTDIITMKSDYRTGVEGVTYALRYKGTDMVSAWKYEYIADPGKQTTHMKITSRSLKGQPSVTVDDIKLASFWSNNADNDVTRCLPAGGTCMNYGFGGDMLSGVGTNGYFISSTKDSSNYSYLLFSSQQSQYALGSVQSFYEVKINVRLFETIN
;
A
#
# COMPACT_ATOMS: atom_id res chain seq x y z
N MET A 1 83.91 49.79 -5.41
CA MET A 1 83.55 51.09 -4.78
C MET A 1 82.05 51.35 -4.73
N LYS A 2 81.29 51.38 -5.84
CA LYS A 2 79.86 51.76 -5.81
C LYS A 2 78.91 50.83 -5.05
N ARG A 3 79.09 49.50 -5.14
CA ARG A 3 78.31 48.53 -4.34
C ARG A 3 78.71 48.51 -2.87
N PHE A 4 79.98 48.79 -2.59
CA PHE A 4 80.51 48.92 -1.22
C PHE A 4 80.02 50.21 -0.55
N PHE A 5 79.94 51.32 -1.31
CA PHE A 5 79.34 52.57 -0.85
C PHE A 5 77.83 52.44 -0.70
N ALA A 6 77.10 51.87 -1.68
CA ALA A 6 75.67 51.59 -1.53
C ALA A 6 75.39 50.66 -0.33
N MET A 7 76.31 49.73 -0.05
CA MET A 7 76.28 48.92 1.15
C MET A 7 76.42 49.77 2.43
N ILE A 8 77.46 50.62 2.48
CA ILE A 8 77.69 51.52 3.63
C ILE A 8 76.52 52.49 3.82
N THR A 9 75.92 53.04 2.76
CA THR A 9 74.81 54.00 2.92
C THR A 9 73.53 53.32 3.38
N LEU A 10 73.23 52.10 2.92
CA LEU A 10 72.09 51.34 3.44
C LEU A 10 72.35 50.97 4.91
N VAL A 11 73.52 50.39 5.24
CA VAL A 11 73.89 50.03 6.63
C VAL A 11 73.93 51.25 7.55
N ALA A 12 74.36 52.42 7.07
CA ALA A 12 74.39 53.65 7.88
C ALA A 12 73.00 54.29 8.07
N MET A 13 72.13 54.27 7.05
CA MET A 13 70.72 54.68 7.24
C MET A 13 70.02 53.77 8.25
N PHE A 14 70.45 52.53 8.30
CA PHE A 14 69.95 51.56 9.23
C PHE A 14 70.50 51.69 10.67
N ILE A 15 71.63 52.35 10.96
CA ILE A 15 72.05 52.56 12.37
C ILE A 15 71.28 53.69 13.08
N VAL A 16 70.78 54.71 12.36
CA VAL A 16 70.17 55.92 12.98
C VAL A 16 68.65 55.81 13.14
N VAL A 17 67.97 55.06 12.28
CA VAL A 17 66.61 54.61 12.56
C VAL A 17 66.75 53.18 13.03
N GLY A 18 67.20 53.04 14.27
CA GLY A 18 67.37 51.78 15.00
C GLY A 18 67.31 50.49 14.17
N CYS A 19 68.45 50.15 13.57
CA CYS A 19 68.94 48.89 12.95
C CYS A 19 68.12 48.19 11.82
N VAL A 20 68.71 48.01 10.62
CA VAL A 20 68.37 47.00 9.54
C VAL A 20 69.59 46.73 8.57
N ASP A 21 69.59 45.77 7.63
CA ASP A 21 70.83 45.00 7.25
C ASP A 21 70.93 44.50 5.78
N LEU A 22 72.12 44.47 5.13
CA LEU A 22 72.23 44.39 3.64
C LEU A 22 72.13 43.03 2.94
N ASP A 23 72.21 41.96 3.70
CA ASP A 23 71.75 40.67 3.21
C ASP A 23 70.25 40.72 2.85
N GLU A 24 69.53 41.79 3.25
CA GLU A 24 68.17 42.10 2.80
C GLU A 24 68.00 42.16 1.29
N VAL A 25 68.86 42.87 0.55
CA VAL A 25 68.52 43.24 -0.84
C VAL A 25 68.69 42.07 -1.81
N TRP A 26 69.69 41.21 -1.59
CA TRP A 26 69.86 40.01 -2.42
C TRP A 26 68.81 38.96 -2.12
N SER A 27 68.38 38.86 -0.86
CA SER A 27 67.16 38.14 -0.49
C SER A 27 65.94 38.66 -1.26
N GLU A 28 65.89 39.95 -1.57
CA GLU A 28 64.78 40.61 -2.27
C GLU A 28 64.59 40.15 -3.73
N ILE A 29 65.66 39.86 -4.48
CA ILE A 29 65.56 39.42 -5.89
C ILE A 29 65.24 37.94 -6.01
N ASP A 30 65.90 37.11 -5.20
CA ASP A 30 65.57 35.69 -5.14
C ASP A 30 64.12 35.50 -4.69
N SER A 31 63.62 36.42 -3.85
CA SER A 31 62.20 36.52 -3.51
C SER A 31 61.30 36.82 -4.72
N LEU A 32 61.69 37.69 -5.66
CA LEU A 32 60.88 38.05 -6.83
C LEU A 32 60.73 36.91 -7.86
N ILE A 33 61.80 36.16 -8.13
CA ILE A 33 61.73 35.02 -9.07
C ILE A 33 60.87 33.90 -8.49
N LYS A 34 61.03 33.67 -7.18
CA LYS A 34 60.18 32.77 -6.44
C LYS A 34 58.71 33.22 -6.54
N GLN A 35 58.44 34.52 -6.39
CA GLN A 35 57.10 35.12 -6.53
C GLN A 35 56.46 34.93 -7.90
N ASN A 36 57.20 34.94 -9.01
CA ASN A 36 56.60 34.74 -10.34
C ASN A 36 56.29 33.26 -10.63
N THR A 37 57.11 32.34 -10.10
CA THR A 37 56.91 30.89 -10.28
C THR A 37 55.70 30.41 -9.48
N GLU A 38 55.69 30.75 -8.18
CA GLU A 38 54.60 31.51 -7.58
C GLU A 38 53.24 31.57 -8.30
N GLN A 39 53.06 32.73 -8.94
CA GLN A 39 51.87 33.19 -9.65
C GLN A 39 51.43 32.27 -10.81
N ALA A 40 52.38 31.67 -11.55
CA ALA A 40 52.02 30.79 -12.66
C ALA A 40 51.39 29.48 -12.17
N LYS A 41 51.91 28.94 -11.06
CA LYS A 41 51.31 27.79 -10.38
C LYS A 41 49.91 28.14 -9.87
N GLU A 42 49.76 29.34 -9.31
CA GLU A 42 48.48 29.85 -8.82
C GLU A 42 47.43 29.98 -9.94
N LEU A 43 47.82 30.42 -11.15
CA LEU A 43 46.89 30.54 -12.28
C LEU A 43 46.33 29.19 -12.76
N GLU A 44 47.15 28.14 -12.82
CA GLU A 44 46.67 26.83 -13.24
C GLU A 44 45.75 26.21 -12.19
N GLU A 45 46.03 26.48 -10.92
CA GLU A 45 45.12 26.17 -9.82
C GLU A 45 43.78 26.92 -9.97
N GLN A 46 43.77 28.20 -10.37
CA GLN A 46 42.54 28.97 -10.63
C GLN A 46 41.68 28.36 -11.75
N LYS A 47 42.27 27.84 -12.84
CA LYS A 47 41.50 27.18 -13.91
C LYS A 47 40.86 25.88 -13.44
N GLY A 48 41.60 25.07 -12.68
CA GLY A 48 41.05 23.87 -12.07
C GLY A 48 39.85 24.19 -11.18
N ARG A 49 39.92 25.29 -10.42
CA ARG A 49 38.79 25.80 -9.62
C ARG A 49 37.59 26.22 -10.49
N PHE A 50 37.80 26.82 -11.66
CA PHE A 50 36.71 27.27 -12.52
C PHE A 50 35.87 26.11 -13.09
N THR A 51 36.51 25.04 -13.57
CA THR A 51 35.79 23.84 -14.04
C THR A 51 34.97 23.17 -12.94
N GLN A 52 35.49 23.15 -11.72
CA GLN A 52 34.74 22.66 -10.56
C GLN A 52 33.53 23.54 -10.26
N LEU A 53 33.65 24.87 -10.43
CA LEU A 53 32.54 25.81 -10.25
C LEU A 53 31.40 25.59 -11.25
N GLU A 54 31.70 25.27 -12.51
CA GLU A 54 30.67 24.98 -13.52
C GLU A 54 29.91 23.68 -13.21
N GLN A 55 30.61 22.64 -12.75
CA GLN A 55 29.97 21.39 -12.30
C GLN A 55 29.06 21.64 -11.10
N LEU A 56 29.51 22.44 -10.13
CA LEU A 56 28.71 22.84 -8.97
C LEU A 56 27.45 23.60 -9.37
N LEU A 57 27.53 24.46 -10.40
CA LEU A 57 26.37 25.20 -10.89
C LEU A 57 25.30 24.26 -11.47
N GLY A 58 25.68 23.28 -12.29
CA GLY A 58 24.73 22.29 -12.83
C GLY A 58 24.06 21.45 -11.74
N SER A 59 24.81 21.04 -10.71
CA SER A 59 24.24 20.38 -9.54
C SER A 59 23.27 21.29 -8.76
N LEU A 60 23.58 22.58 -8.67
CA LEU A 60 22.74 23.57 -7.98
C LEU A 60 21.40 23.81 -8.70
N GLU A 61 21.39 23.81 -10.03
CA GLU A 61 20.17 23.99 -10.83
C GLU A 61 19.21 22.80 -10.66
N LEU A 62 19.73 21.56 -10.70
CA LEU A 62 18.95 20.36 -10.40
C LEU A 62 18.42 20.41 -8.96
N LEU A 63 19.27 20.74 -8.00
CA LEU A 63 18.88 20.89 -6.59
C LEU A 63 17.77 21.93 -6.42
N SER A 64 17.82 23.06 -7.13
CA SER A 64 16.77 24.08 -7.09
C SER A 64 15.45 23.57 -7.66
N GLY A 65 15.48 22.75 -8.71
CA GLY A 65 14.28 22.13 -9.29
C GLY A 65 13.59 21.19 -8.30
N TYR A 66 14.38 20.29 -7.67
CA TYR A 66 13.89 19.41 -6.63
C TYR A 66 13.36 20.20 -5.42
N ALA A 67 14.15 21.17 -4.93
CA ALA A 67 13.76 22.00 -3.79
C ALA A 67 12.43 22.74 -4.05
N ASN A 68 12.20 23.26 -5.26
CA ASN A 68 10.95 23.97 -5.57
C ASN A 68 9.73 23.03 -5.58
N SER A 69 9.89 21.80 -6.06
CA SER A 69 8.83 20.78 -6.00
C SER A 69 8.51 20.39 -4.56
N GLU A 70 9.55 20.12 -3.77
CA GLU A 70 9.46 19.80 -2.33
C GLU A 70 8.81 20.94 -1.54
N ILE A 71 9.23 22.20 -1.80
CA ILE A 71 8.64 23.40 -1.18
C ILE A 71 7.14 23.50 -1.53
N GLY A 72 6.73 23.13 -2.74
CA GLY A 72 5.31 23.09 -3.13
C GLY A 72 4.50 22.09 -2.29
N SER A 73 5.02 20.87 -2.13
CA SER A 73 4.40 19.82 -1.31
C SER A 73 4.39 20.21 0.17
N ILE A 74 5.51 20.70 0.72
CA ILE A 74 5.62 21.21 2.09
C ILE A 74 4.66 22.37 2.32
N LYS A 75 4.55 23.31 1.39
CA LYS A 75 3.59 24.42 1.49
C LYS A 75 2.17 23.90 1.54
N GLY A 76 1.81 22.94 0.68
CA GLY A 76 0.48 22.30 0.72
C GLY A 76 0.19 21.64 2.08
N LEU A 77 1.17 20.92 2.63
CA LEU A 77 1.06 20.31 3.96
C LEU A 77 0.97 21.36 5.08
N VAL A 78 1.75 22.44 5.01
CA VAL A 78 1.71 23.55 5.97
C VAL A 78 0.38 24.29 5.89
N ASP A 79 -0.16 24.52 4.70
CA ASP A 79 -1.47 25.14 4.51
C ASP A 79 -2.57 24.22 5.07
N ALA A 80 -2.49 22.91 4.81
CA ALA A 80 -3.39 21.92 5.39
C ALA A 80 -3.34 21.93 6.92
N LEU A 81 -2.15 21.92 7.52
CA LEU A 81 -1.97 22.00 8.97
C LEU A 81 -2.48 23.33 9.54
N THR A 82 -2.16 24.44 8.89
CA THR A 82 -2.58 25.80 9.28
C THR A 82 -4.09 25.92 9.28
N ASN A 83 -4.73 25.38 8.25
CA ASN A 83 -6.19 25.36 8.09
C ASN A 83 -6.86 24.16 8.79
N LYS A 84 -6.09 23.33 9.52
CA LYS A 84 -6.55 22.16 10.26
C LYS A 84 -7.34 21.16 9.41
N LEU A 85 -6.92 20.98 8.16
CA LEU A 85 -7.50 20.05 7.21
C LEU A 85 -7.03 18.62 7.49
N SER A 86 -7.90 17.64 7.32
CA SER A 86 -7.58 16.22 7.44
C SER A 86 -7.49 15.57 6.07
N VAL A 87 -6.66 14.55 5.91
CA VAL A 87 -6.63 13.71 4.70
C VAL A 87 -7.87 12.80 4.70
N VAL A 88 -8.55 12.71 3.55
CA VAL A 88 -9.75 11.86 3.36
C VAL A 88 -9.44 10.61 2.55
N SER A 89 -8.55 10.72 1.56
CA SER A 89 -8.12 9.58 0.74
C SER A 89 -6.78 9.86 0.07
N TYR A 90 -6.14 8.82 -0.48
CA TYR A 90 -4.95 8.96 -1.33
C TYR A 90 -5.03 8.06 -2.55
N LYS A 91 -4.32 8.43 -3.62
CA LYS A 91 -4.17 7.67 -4.87
C LYS A 91 -2.70 7.66 -5.29
N GLU A 92 -2.16 6.51 -5.67
CA GLU A 92 -0.84 6.44 -6.30
C GLU A 92 -0.86 7.12 -7.69
N LEU A 93 0.22 7.83 -8.04
CA LEU A 93 0.37 8.45 -9.34
C LEU A 93 0.63 7.39 -10.41
N ASP A 94 0.14 7.64 -11.63
CA ASP A 94 0.20 6.66 -12.72
C ASP A 94 1.65 6.34 -13.16
N ASP A 95 2.59 7.27 -12.93
CA ASP A 95 4.02 7.11 -13.20
C ASP A 95 4.79 6.50 -12.02
N LYS A 96 4.09 6.13 -10.93
CA LYS A 96 4.67 5.65 -9.67
C LYS A 96 5.72 6.59 -9.10
N SER A 97 5.65 7.89 -9.38
CA SER A 97 6.57 8.89 -8.80
C SER A 97 6.12 9.39 -7.43
N GLY A 98 5.00 8.89 -6.90
CA GLY A 98 4.46 9.25 -5.60
C GLY A 98 2.94 9.12 -5.49
N TYR A 99 2.33 9.94 -4.63
CA TYR A 99 0.92 9.87 -4.24
C TYR A 99 0.23 11.23 -4.35
N GLU A 100 -1.05 11.23 -4.73
CA GLU A 100 -1.97 12.35 -4.61
C GLU A 100 -2.84 12.16 -3.36
N LEU A 101 -2.74 13.06 -2.40
CA LEU A 101 -3.62 13.14 -1.23
C LEU A 101 -4.82 14.02 -1.55
N THR A 102 -6.01 13.59 -1.13
CA THR A 102 -7.24 14.39 -1.15
C THR A 102 -7.60 14.82 0.28
N MET A 103 -7.72 16.12 0.49
CA MET A 103 -8.00 16.74 1.79
C MET A 103 -9.50 16.91 2.06
N SER A 104 -9.86 17.22 3.30
CA SER A 104 -11.25 17.38 3.78
C SER A 104 -12.04 18.50 3.10
N ASP A 105 -11.36 19.48 2.51
CA ASP A 105 -11.95 20.55 1.73
C ASP A 105 -11.99 20.25 0.21
N GLY A 106 -11.55 19.05 -0.19
CA GLY A 106 -11.43 18.63 -1.59
C GLY A 106 -10.17 19.11 -2.29
N SER A 107 -9.29 19.86 -1.60
CA SER A 107 -7.98 20.22 -2.14
C SER A 107 -7.09 18.98 -2.29
N LYS A 108 -6.11 19.06 -3.19
CA LYS A 108 -5.22 17.95 -3.52
C LYS A 108 -3.78 18.34 -3.29
N ILE A 109 -3.01 17.44 -2.68
CA ILE A 109 -1.58 17.61 -2.42
C ILE A 109 -0.85 16.44 -3.09
N VAL A 110 0.05 16.74 -4.01
CA VAL A 110 0.91 15.72 -4.62
C VAL A 110 2.20 15.60 -3.81
N LEU A 111 2.47 14.38 -3.33
CA LEU A 111 3.70 13.99 -2.67
C LEU A 111 4.49 13.10 -3.62
N LYS A 112 5.57 13.63 -4.18
CA LYS A 112 6.48 12.83 -4.99
C LYS A 112 7.60 12.27 -4.11
N HIS A 113 8.05 11.05 -4.39
CA HIS A 113 9.33 10.59 -3.86
C HIS A 113 10.46 10.96 -4.81
N GLY A 114 11.69 10.95 -4.30
CA GLY A 114 12.89 11.06 -5.11
C GLY A 114 12.98 9.91 -6.12
N THR A 115 13.85 10.07 -7.11
CA THR A 115 14.35 8.95 -7.91
C THR A 115 15.33 8.15 -7.05
N ASP A 116 15.28 6.81 -7.14
CA ASP A 116 16.24 5.93 -6.47
C ASP A 116 17.68 6.42 -6.68
N GLY A 117 18.47 6.48 -5.60
CA GLY A 117 19.91 6.65 -5.73
C GLY A 117 20.52 5.50 -6.54
N ALA A 118 21.65 5.73 -7.20
CA ALA A 118 22.35 4.67 -7.94
C ALA A 118 22.54 3.42 -7.05
N ALA A 119 22.22 2.25 -7.58
CA ALA A 119 22.34 0.98 -6.86
C ALA A 119 23.78 0.79 -6.31
N GLY A 120 23.88 0.34 -5.05
CA GLY A 120 25.15 -0.17 -4.53
C GLY A 120 25.59 -1.42 -5.32
N MET A 121 26.91 -1.70 -5.37
CA MET A 121 27.41 -2.89 -6.06
C MET A 121 26.89 -4.18 -5.39
N ASP A 122 26.28 -5.06 -6.19
CA ASP A 122 25.70 -6.33 -5.74
C ASP A 122 26.77 -7.31 -5.21
N GLY A 123 26.37 -8.17 -4.26
CA GLY A 123 27.13 -9.37 -3.89
C GLY A 123 27.01 -10.43 -4.99
N LYS A 124 28.04 -11.27 -5.16
CA LYS A 124 28.03 -12.32 -6.21
C LYS A 124 26.85 -13.29 -6.07
N ASP A 125 26.15 -13.51 -7.18
CA ASP A 125 25.01 -14.41 -7.30
C ASP A 125 25.39 -15.90 -7.14
N GLY A 126 24.40 -16.71 -6.75
CA GLY A 126 24.47 -18.17 -6.85
C GLY A 126 24.27 -18.63 -8.30
N ALA A 127 24.75 -19.84 -8.64
CA ALA A 127 24.67 -20.34 -10.01
C ALA A 127 23.21 -20.55 -10.48
N ASP A 128 22.93 -20.10 -11.70
CA ASP A 128 21.64 -20.16 -12.36
C ASP A 128 21.16 -21.59 -12.62
N GLY A 129 19.84 -21.78 -12.67
CA GLY A 129 19.24 -23.01 -13.21
C GLY A 129 19.33 -23.03 -14.74
N ASN A 130 19.38 -24.23 -15.33
CA ASN A 130 19.46 -24.36 -16.78
C ASN A 130 18.23 -23.78 -17.49
N ASP A 131 18.49 -22.97 -18.52
CA ASP A 131 17.48 -22.39 -19.39
C ASP A 131 16.65 -23.44 -20.15
N GLY A 132 15.43 -23.06 -20.53
CA GLY A 132 14.65 -23.79 -21.52
C GLY A 132 15.25 -23.66 -22.92
N VAL A 133 14.95 -24.60 -23.82
CA VAL A 133 15.47 -24.57 -25.19
C VAL A 133 14.88 -23.38 -25.95
N ASP A 134 15.74 -22.55 -26.53
CA ASP A 134 15.34 -21.41 -27.36
C ASP A 134 14.53 -21.83 -28.60
N GLY A 135 13.49 -21.06 -28.91
CA GLY A 135 12.72 -21.23 -30.14
C GLY A 135 13.51 -20.78 -31.37
N VAL A 136 13.60 -21.64 -32.39
CA VAL A 136 14.27 -21.32 -33.65
C VAL A 136 13.31 -20.54 -34.56
N THR A 137 13.72 -19.35 -35.00
CA THR A 137 12.96 -18.57 -36.01
C THR A 137 13.22 -19.18 -37.40
N PRO A 138 12.18 -19.60 -38.14
CA PRO A 138 12.37 -20.13 -39.49
C PRO A 138 12.85 -19.06 -40.47
N GLU A 139 13.86 -19.39 -41.28
CA GLU A 139 14.43 -18.54 -42.34
C GLU A 139 13.86 -18.95 -43.71
N ILE A 140 13.19 -18.04 -44.42
CA ILE A 140 12.74 -18.24 -45.80
C ILE A 140 13.72 -17.55 -46.76
N SER A 141 14.24 -18.28 -47.73
CA SER A 141 15.19 -17.76 -48.72
C SER A 141 14.98 -18.40 -50.10
N VAL A 142 15.80 -18.05 -51.09
CA VAL A 142 15.82 -18.67 -52.43
C VAL A 142 17.19 -19.27 -52.71
N LYS A 143 17.22 -20.47 -53.31
CA LYS A 143 18.45 -21.19 -53.65
C LYS A 143 18.40 -21.67 -55.09
N LEU A 144 19.51 -21.50 -55.81
CA LEU A 144 19.68 -22.02 -57.17
C LEU A 144 19.85 -23.54 -57.10
N HIS A 145 19.05 -24.26 -57.87
CA HIS A 145 19.15 -25.70 -58.03
C HIS A 145 19.92 -26.04 -59.30
N ASP A 146 20.39 -27.29 -59.40
CA ASP A 146 21.30 -27.76 -60.45
C ASP A 146 20.66 -27.75 -61.86
N ASP A 147 19.34 -27.65 -61.94
CA ASP A 147 18.59 -27.46 -63.20
C ASP A 147 18.57 -25.99 -63.68
N GLY A 148 19.30 -25.11 -62.99
CA GLY A 148 19.43 -23.70 -63.32
C GLY A 148 18.25 -22.85 -62.87
N LEU A 149 17.32 -23.41 -62.08
CA LEU A 149 16.18 -22.66 -61.58
C LEU A 149 16.32 -22.29 -60.09
N LEU A 150 15.82 -21.10 -59.71
CA LEU A 150 15.68 -20.70 -58.32
C LEU A 150 14.46 -21.35 -57.70
N TYR A 151 14.64 -21.91 -56.50
CA TYR A 151 13.59 -22.52 -55.70
C TYR A 151 13.53 -21.88 -54.32
N TRP A 152 12.32 -21.83 -53.73
CA TRP A 152 12.16 -21.38 -52.35
C TRP A 152 12.79 -22.38 -51.38
N THR A 153 13.36 -21.88 -50.29
CA THR A 153 13.93 -22.68 -49.22
C THR A 153 13.41 -22.26 -47.85
N LEU A 154 13.31 -23.20 -46.93
CA LEU A 154 13.02 -22.99 -45.52
C LEU A 154 14.17 -23.57 -44.72
N ASN A 155 14.87 -22.74 -43.94
CA ASN A 155 16.07 -23.12 -43.18
C ASN A 155 17.15 -23.79 -44.05
N GLY A 156 17.29 -23.34 -45.31
CA GLY A 156 18.29 -23.84 -46.25
C GLY A 156 17.91 -25.11 -47.03
N GLU A 157 16.79 -25.77 -46.69
CA GLU A 157 16.24 -26.90 -47.45
C GLU A 157 15.19 -26.44 -48.46
N PHE A 158 15.10 -27.12 -49.62
CA PHE A 158 14.13 -26.77 -50.66
C PHE A 158 12.69 -27.02 -50.21
N LEU A 159 11.83 -26.01 -50.35
CA LEU A 159 10.40 -26.12 -50.09
C LEU A 159 9.74 -26.98 -51.16
N LEU A 160 8.97 -27.98 -50.70
CA LEU A 160 8.21 -28.88 -51.54
C LEU A 160 6.72 -28.51 -51.51
N ASP A 161 6.04 -28.70 -52.64
CA ASP A 161 4.59 -28.68 -52.72
C ASP A 161 3.98 -29.95 -52.07
N ALA A 162 2.64 -30.02 -52.05
CA ALA A 162 1.92 -31.13 -51.44
C ALA A 162 2.15 -32.47 -52.16
N GLU A 163 2.59 -32.42 -53.41
CA GLU A 163 2.90 -33.55 -54.27
C GLU A 163 4.38 -33.97 -54.20
N GLY A 164 5.19 -33.27 -53.39
CA GLY A 164 6.61 -33.55 -53.17
C GLY A 164 7.56 -32.95 -54.20
N ASN A 165 7.08 -32.03 -55.06
CA ASN A 165 7.91 -31.34 -56.04
C ASN A 165 8.44 -30.02 -55.47
N MET A 166 9.65 -29.63 -55.86
CA MET A 166 10.23 -28.35 -55.43
C MET A 166 9.41 -27.16 -55.99
N ILE A 167 9.20 -26.13 -55.18
CA ILE A 167 8.42 -24.94 -55.55
C ILE A 167 9.34 -23.89 -56.21
N PRO A 168 9.24 -23.67 -57.53
CA PRO A 168 10.12 -22.74 -58.22
C PRO A 168 9.76 -21.29 -57.83
N ALA A 169 10.78 -20.48 -57.58
CA ALA A 169 10.64 -19.05 -57.37
C ALA A 169 10.47 -18.26 -58.68
N GLN A 170 10.31 -18.96 -59.81
CA GLN A 170 10.17 -18.40 -61.16
C GLN A 170 9.30 -19.28 -62.09
N PRO A 171 8.65 -18.74 -63.14
CA PRO A 171 7.83 -19.51 -64.09
C PRO A 171 8.68 -20.36 -65.07
N LYS A 172 8.14 -21.52 -65.49
CA LYS A 172 8.71 -22.40 -66.53
C LYS A 172 8.17 -22.02 -67.93
N ASP A 173 9.08 -21.80 -68.90
CA ASP A 173 9.02 -22.15 -70.35
C ASP A 173 10.09 -21.35 -71.14
N GLY A 174 10.97 -21.86 -72.05
CA GLY A 174 11.27 -23.20 -72.59
C GLY A 174 12.63 -23.22 -73.37
N LYS A 175 13.22 -24.43 -73.53
CA LYS A 175 14.29 -25.01 -74.45
C LYS A 175 15.16 -24.09 -75.34
N ASP A 176 16.50 -24.23 -75.57
CA ASP A 176 17.55 -25.30 -75.51
C ASP A 176 18.97 -24.64 -75.33
N GLY A 177 20.12 -25.29 -75.06
CA GLY A 177 20.49 -26.70 -74.95
C GLY A 177 21.95 -27.01 -74.52
N LEU A 178 22.12 -28.25 -74.04
CA LEU A 178 23.26 -29.19 -73.86
C LEU A 178 24.67 -28.79 -73.37
N ASP A 179 25.17 -29.70 -72.52
CA ASP A 179 26.15 -29.53 -71.43
C ASP A 179 27.65 -29.75 -71.79
N GLY A 180 28.53 -29.32 -70.87
CA GLY A 180 29.91 -29.80 -70.73
C GLY A 180 30.13 -30.45 -69.35
N LYS A 181 30.66 -31.68 -69.36
CA LYS A 181 30.70 -32.64 -68.24
C LYS A 181 31.66 -32.31 -67.08
N ASP A 182 31.32 -32.92 -65.94
CA ASP A 182 31.84 -32.88 -64.56
C ASP A 182 33.33 -33.18 -64.31
N GLY A 183 33.79 -32.77 -63.11
CA GLY A 183 34.95 -33.33 -62.41
C GLY A 183 34.59 -33.64 -60.94
N ALA A 184 34.98 -34.82 -60.47
CA ALA A 184 34.50 -35.51 -59.27
C ALA A 184 35.04 -35.03 -57.90
N ASP A 185 34.34 -35.48 -56.85
CA ASP A 185 34.35 -35.06 -55.43
C ASP A 185 35.62 -35.32 -54.61
N GLY A 186 35.77 -34.56 -53.51
CA GLY A 186 36.66 -34.84 -52.37
C GLY A 186 35.88 -35.05 -51.06
N ALA A 187 36.30 -36.04 -50.27
CA ALA A 187 35.55 -36.62 -49.14
C ALA A 187 35.55 -35.83 -47.80
N GLN A 188 34.57 -36.19 -46.96
CA GLN A 188 34.11 -35.63 -45.68
C GLN A 188 35.05 -35.87 -44.47
N GLY A 189 35.08 -34.93 -43.50
CA GLY A 189 35.60 -35.13 -42.14
C GLY A 189 34.46 -35.20 -41.10
N THR A 190 34.60 -36.03 -40.06
CA THR A 190 33.56 -36.26 -39.02
C THR A 190 33.81 -35.50 -37.70
N PRO A 191 32.77 -35.26 -36.87
CA PRO A 191 32.85 -34.44 -35.64
C PRO A 191 33.46 -35.15 -34.41
N GLY A 192 34.02 -34.37 -33.48
CA GLY A 192 34.48 -34.82 -32.16
C GLY A 192 33.34 -35.10 -31.17
N LYS A 193 33.58 -35.96 -30.17
CA LYS A 193 32.61 -36.35 -29.13
C LYS A 193 32.98 -35.73 -27.78
N ASP A 194 31.97 -35.31 -27.02
CA ASP A 194 32.13 -34.79 -25.66
C ASP A 194 32.29 -35.89 -24.60
N GLY A 195 32.93 -35.53 -23.47
CA GLY A 195 33.16 -36.39 -22.31
C GLY A 195 31.95 -36.49 -21.38
N LYS A 196 31.85 -37.60 -20.64
CA LYS A 196 30.82 -37.84 -19.62
C LYS A 196 31.33 -37.46 -18.23
N ASP A 197 30.57 -36.65 -17.50
CA ASP A 197 30.75 -36.42 -16.07
C ASP A 197 29.84 -37.33 -15.21
N GLY A 198 30.23 -37.49 -13.94
CA GLY A 198 29.73 -38.48 -12.98
C GLY A 198 28.36 -38.16 -12.38
N ALA A 199 27.72 -39.20 -11.81
CA ALA A 199 26.43 -39.08 -11.15
C ALA A 199 26.61 -38.78 -9.65
N ASP A 200 25.98 -37.72 -9.17
CA ASP A 200 25.77 -37.45 -7.74
C ASP A 200 24.28 -37.40 -7.36
N GLY A 201 24.03 -37.56 -6.06
CA GLY A 201 22.83 -38.14 -5.46
C GLY A 201 21.52 -37.33 -5.50
N ALA A 202 20.43 -38.02 -5.19
CA ALA A 202 19.07 -37.50 -5.25
C ALA A 202 18.77 -36.46 -4.15
N GLN A 203 18.25 -35.29 -4.55
CA GLN A 203 17.63 -34.30 -3.67
C GLN A 203 16.34 -33.73 -4.30
N GLY A 204 15.27 -33.69 -3.48
CA GLY A 204 14.08 -32.82 -3.51
C GLY A 204 13.28 -32.61 -4.82
N ALA A 205 11.97 -32.89 -4.80
CA ALA A 205 11.10 -32.65 -5.95
C ALA A 205 10.90 -31.14 -6.26
N THR A 206 11.24 -30.74 -7.48
CA THR A 206 11.01 -29.42 -8.09
C THR A 206 9.56 -29.27 -8.57
N GLY A 207 8.99 -28.07 -8.47
CA GLY A 207 7.66 -27.74 -9.02
C GLY A 207 7.60 -27.87 -10.55
N ALA A 208 6.40 -28.15 -11.09
CA ALA A 208 6.23 -28.43 -12.51
C ALA A 208 6.58 -27.22 -13.42
N PRO A 209 7.31 -27.42 -14.53
CA PRO A 209 7.56 -26.38 -15.53
C PRO A 209 6.26 -25.83 -16.15
N GLY A 210 6.28 -24.54 -16.55
CA GLY A 210 5.24 -23.95 -17.39
C GLY A 210 5.18 -24.62 -18.77
N LYS A 211 4.03 -24.51 -19.47
CA LYS A 211 3.85 -25.13 -20.80
C LYS A 211 4.72 -24.44 -21.86
N ASP A 212 5.34 -25.23 -22.74
CA ASP A 212 6.16 -24.75 -23.86
C ASP A 212 5.36 -23.83 -24.82
N GLY A 213 6.06 -22.84 -25.38
CA GLY A 213 5.52 -21.97 -26.44
C GLY A 213 5.42 -22.70 -27.79
N ILE A 214 4.35 -22.47 -28.55
CA ILE A 214 4.15 -23.05 -29.88
C ILE A 214 4.72 -22.09 -30.94
N THR A 215 5.68 -22.56 -31.73
CA THR A 215 6.24 -21.80 -32.87
C THR A 215 5.25 -21.82 -34.05
N PRO A 216 4.90 -20.68 -34.67
CA PRO A 216 4.08 -20.64 -35.87
C PRO A 216 4.71 -21.41 -37.04
N LEU A 217 3.90 -22.14 -37.80
CA LEU A 217 4.32 -22.83 -39.03
C LEU A 217 3.78 -22.09 -40.26
N LEU A 218 4.54 -22.07 -41.37
CA LEU A 218 4.15 -21.47 -42.65
C LEU A 218 4.21 -22.51 -43.77
N ARG A 219 3.29 -22.44 -44.73
CA ARG A 219 3.32 -23.23 -45.97
C ARG A 219 2.61 -22.51 -47.12
N VAL A 220 2.71 -23.08 -48.32
CA VAL A 220 1.92 -22.69 -49.50
C VAL A 220 0.87 -23.77 -49.77
N ASN A 221 -0.38 -23.38 -49.98
CA ASN A 221 -1.46 -24.33 -50.29
C ASN A 221 -1.53 -24.68 -51.78
N SER A 222 -2.40 -25.63 -52.13
CA SER A 222 -2.59 -26.11 -53.51
C SER A 222 -3.03 -25.03 -54.51
N ASN A 223 -3.52 -23.89 -54.03
CA ASN A 223 -3.92 -22.75 -54.86
C ASN A 223 -2.83 -21.68 -54.96
N LEU A 224 -1.59 -22.00 -54.53
CA LEU A 224 -0.41 -21.12 -54.56
C LEU A 224 -0.54 -19.88 -53.65
N TYR A 225 -1.28 -19.98 -52.54
CA TYR A 225 -1.35 -18.92 -51.52
C TYR A 225 -0.62 -19.33 -50.24
N TRP A 226 0.00 -18.35 -49.59
CA TRP A 226 0.62 -18.53 -48.28
C TRP A 226 -0.43 -18.76 -47.19
N GLU A 227 -0.16 -19.70 -46.27
CA GLU A 227 -0.94 -19.93 -45.06
C GLU A 227 -0.06 -20.23 -43.83
N MET A 228 -0.57 -19.88 -42.65
CA MET A 228 0.11 -19.97 -41.36
C MET A 228 -0.70 -20.83 -40.38
N SER A 229 -0.01 -21.53 -39.48
CA SER A 229 -0.60 -22.24 -38.34
C SER A 229 -0.02 -21.73 -37.04
N LEU A 230 -0.88 -21.47 -36.04
CA LEU A 230 -0.48 -21.00 -34.70
C LEU A 230 -0.62 -22.10 -33.62
N ASP A 231 -1.04 -23.30 -34.01
CA ASP A 231 -1.37 -24.41 -33.09
C ASP A 231 -0.58 -25.68 -33.39
N GLY A 232 0.60 -25.54 -34.01
CA GLY A 232 1.50 -26.64 -34.34
C GLY A 232 1.03 -27.46 -35.55
N GLY A 233 0.35 -26.83 -36.51
CA GLY A 233 -0.06 -27.46 -37.77
C GLY A 233 -1.46 -28.06 -37.76
N LYS A 234 -2.25 -27.87 -36.70
CA LYS A 234 -3.61 -28.45 -36.59
C LYS A 234 -4.63 -27.63 -37.39
N THR A 235 -4.49 -26.30 -37.41
CA THR A 235 -5.30 -25.39 -38.23
C THR A 235 -4.42 -24.46 -39.05
N TRP A 236 -4.89 -24.09 -40.24
CA TRP A 236 -4.18 -23.24 -41.20
C TRP A 236 -5.06 -22.08 -41.64
N GLN A 237 -4.49 -20.88 -41.68
CA GLN A 237 -5.15 -19.64 -42.07
C GLN A 237 -4.35 -18.92 -43.15
N LEU A 238 -5.03 -18.37 -44.17
CA LEU A 238 -4.37 -17.62 -45.26
C LEU A 238 -3.63 -16.41 -44.72
N VAL A 239 -2.41 -16.20 -45.21
CA VAL A 239 -1.65 -14.96 -45.02
C VAL A 239 -2.21 -13.92 -46.00
N ARG A 240 -2.50 -12.73 -45.48
CA ARG A 240 -3.17 -11.67 -46.23
C ARG A 240 -2.33 -10.40 -46.24
N ASP A 241 -2.42 -9.65 -47.33
CA ASP A 241 -1.81 -8.32 -47.44
C ASP A 241 -2.59 -7.27 -46.62
N ALA A 242 -2.09 -6.04 -46.60
CA ALA A 242 -2.72 -4.92 -45.89
C ALA A 242 -4.15 -4.58 -46.39
N ASN A 243 -4.52 -5.07 -47.58
CA ASN A 243 -5.84 -4.87 -48.19
C ASN A 243 -6.73 -6.11 -48.05
N ASN A 244 -6.34 -7.06 -47.19
CA ASN A 244 -7.04 -8.31 -46.87
C ASN A 244 -7.11 -9.33 -48.04
N ASN A 245 -6.29 -9.17 -49.08
CA ASN A 245 -6.20 -10.13 -50.17
C ASN A 245 -5.22 -11.25 -49.80
N PRO A 246 -5.51 -12.53 -50.14
CA PRO A 246 -4.56 -13.63 -49.96
C PRO A 246 -3.26 -13.36 -50.73
N ILE A 247 -2.12 -13.53 -50.08
CA ILE A 247 -0.81 -13.30 -50.70
C ILE A 247 -0.45 -14.49 -51.60
N SER A 248 -0.37 -14.25 -52.91
CA SER A 248 0.11 -15.22 -53.89
C SER A 248 1.60 -15.52 -53.66
N ALA A 249 1.96 -16.80 -53.69
CA ALA A 249 3.35 -17.25 -53.68
C ALA A 249 4.06 -17.07 -55.05
N GLN A 250 3.32 -16.67 -56.09
CA GLN A 250 3.84 -16.43 -57.43
C GLN A 250 3.83 -14.93 -57.78
N GLY A 251 4.98 -14.41 -58.25
CA GLY A 251 5.13 -13.01 -58.69
C GLY A 251 4.56 -12.74 -60.10
N PRO A 252 4.36 -11.45 -60.49
CA PRO A 252 3.88 -11.08 -61.81
C PRO A 252 4.91 -11.40 -62.92
N GLN A 253 4.45 -11.79 -64.11
CA GLN A 253 5.28 -12.14 -65.27
C GLN A 253 6.13 -10.96 -65.75
N GLY A 254 7.46 -11.13 -65.84
CA GLY A 254 8.40 -10.11 -66.29
C GLY A 254 8.44 -9.92 -67.81
N ILE A 255 8.74 -8.70 -68.27
CA ILE A 255 9.04 -8.37 -69.67
C ILE A 255 10.46 -8.84 -70.07
N GLN A 256 10.63 -9.31 -71.30
CA GLN A 256 11.88 -9.90 -71.82
C GLN A 256 13.03 -8.87 -71.95
N GLY A 257 14.22 -9.16 -71.40
CA GLY A 257 15.41 -8.29 -71.45
C GLY A 257 16.47 -8.71 -72.50
N PRO A 258 17.31 -7.77 -73.02
CA PRO A 258 18.36 -8.06 -74.00
C PRO A 258 19.64 -8.66 -73.38
N ALA A 259 20.47 -9.29 -74.22
CA ALA A 259 21.62 -10.16 -73.87
C ALA A 259 22.78 -9.47 -73.10
N GLY A 260 23.41 -10.21 -72.19
CA GLY A 260 24.35 -9.70 -71.17
C GLY A 260 25.85 -9.68 -71.54
N GLN A 261 26.61 -8.88 -70.78
CA GLN A 261 28.08 -8.89 -70.71
C GLN A 261 28.56 -9.36 -69.33
N GLN A 262 29.63 -10.14 -69.33
CA GLN A 262 30.29 -10.74 -68.16
C GLN A 262 31.02 -9.68 -67.31
N GLY A 263 30.69 -9.60 -66.01
CA GLY A 263 31.35 -8.71 -65.04
C GLY A 263 32.25 -9.48 -64.06
N THR A 264 33.46 -8.96 -63.85
CA THR A 264 34.49 -9.44 -62.91
C THR A 264 34.12 -9.15 -61.45
N ALA A 265 34.51 -10.05 -60.55
CA ALA A 265 34.39 -9.88 -59.10
C ALA A 265 35.20 -8.68 -58.58
N GLY A 266 34.52 -7.78 -57.87
CA GLY A 266 35.11 -6.67 -57.11
C GLY A 266 34.72 -6.77 -55.64
N THR A 267 35.70 -6.59 -54.76
CA THR A 267 35.61 -6.63 -53.30
C THR A 267 35.05 -5.35 -52.68
N GLN A 268 34.47 -5.49 -51.47
CA GLN A 268 34.57 -4.59 -50.29
C GLN A 268 33.24 -4.03 -49.74
N GLY A 269 33.06 -4.27 -48.43
CA GLY A 269 32.21 -3.49 -47.51
C GLY A 269 31.91 -4.30 -46.25
N ALA A 270 32.64 -4.09 -45.16
CA ALA A 270 32.26 -4.64 -43.85
C ALA A 270 30.97 -3.94 -43.37
N GLN A 271 29.89 -4.72 -43.19
CA GLN A 271 28.65 -4.25 -42.57
C GLN A 271 28.83 -4.26 -41.05
N GLY A 272 28.44 -3.16 -40.40
CA GLY A 272 28.87 -2.77 -39.05
C GLY A 272 28.45 -3.73 -37.91
N PRO A 273 29.07 -3.60 -36.72
CA PRO A 273 28.68 -4.39 -35.57
C PRO A 273 27.19 -4.21 -35.26
N ALA A 274 26.53 -5.30 -34.87
CA ALA A 274 25.15 -5.30 -34.41
C ALA A 274 24.96 -4.25 -33.31
N GLY A 275 23.88 -3.46 -33.40
CA GLY A 275 23.49 -2.59 -32.30
C GLY A 275 23.28 -3.41 -31.03
N PRO A 276 23.67 -2.91 -29.84
CA PRO A 276 23.44 -3.64 -28.60
C PRO A 276 21.95 -3.97 -28.47
N ALA A 277 21.66 -5.17 -27.97
CA ALA A 277 20.32 -5.62 -27.67
C ALA A 277 19.58 -4.55 -26.84
N GLY A 278 18.34 -4.24 -27.21
CA GLY A 278 17.50 -3.40 -26.37
C GLY A 278 17.35 -4.07 -25.00
N GLU A 279 17.57 -3.31 -23.93
CA GLU A 279 17.42 -3.83 -22.57
C GLU A 279 16.00 -4.40 -22.42
N LYS A 280 15.95 -5.67 -22.01
CA LYS A 280 14.76 -6.32 -21.50
C LYS A 280 14.25 -5.46 -20.35
N GLY A 281 13.03 -4.94 -20.45
CA GLY A 281 12.43 -4.16 -19.38
C GLY A 281 12.43 -4.97 -18.07
N ASP A 282 13.02 -4.40 -17.03
CA ASP A 282 13.06 -5.01 -15.71
C ASP A 282 11.63 -5.32 -15.23
N PRO A 283 11.37 -6.47 -14.61
CA PRO A 283 10.23 -6.63 -13.72
C PRO A 283 10.28 -5.50 -12.69
N GLY A 284 9.19 -4.75 -12.55
CA GLY A 284 9.14 -3.61 -11.61
C GLY A 284 9.58 -4.05 -10.22
N LYS A 285 10.66 -3.45 -9.72
CA LYS A 285 11.10 -3.63 -8.33
C LYS A 285 10.05 -3.03 -7.39
N ASP A 286 9.74 -3.77 -6.34
CA ASP A 286 8.98 -3.27 -5.19
C ASP A 286 9.69 -2.02 -4.59
N GLY A 287 8.89 -1.11 -4.05
CA GLY A 287 9.17 0.33 -3.90
C GLY A 287 10.35 0.75 -3.03
N ASP A 288 10.78 1.99 -3.29
CA ASP A 288 11.85 2.76 -2.65
C ASP A 288 11.85 2.66 -1.11
N ALA A 289 13.01 2.34 -0.54
CA ALA A 289 13.25 2.23 0.90
C ALA A 289 13.23 3.58 1.65
N ASN A 290 13.07 4.70 0.93
CA ASN A 290 13.19 6.05 1.50
C ASN A 290 11.87 6.83 1.61
N LEU A 291 10.74 6.25 1.18
CA LEU A 291 9.40 6.74 1.47
C LEU A 291 8.58 5.64 2.16
N THR A 292 8.24 5.86 3.43
CA THR A 292 7.33 4.96 4.16
C THR A 292 6.13 5.76 4.66
N ILE A 293 4.94 5.41 4.20
CA ILE A 293 3.69 5.94 4.76
C ILE A 293 3.12 4.86 5.68
N THR A 294 3.12 5.13 6.98
CA THR A 294 2.50 4.28 8.00
C THR A 294 1.24 4.96 8.51
N GLU A 295 0.11 4.28 8.36
CA GLU A 295 -1.14 4.70 8.96
C GLU A 295 -1.24 4.16 10.41
N THR A 296 -1.62 5.04 11.34
CA THR A 296 -1.93 4.69 12.73
C THR A 296 -3.35 5.12 13.06
N ASP A 297 -3.87 4.73 14.22
CA ASP A 297 -5.21 5.13 14.69
C ASP A 297 -5.38 6.66 14.78
N THR A 298 -4.29 7.40 15.00
CA THR A 298 -4.34 8.85 15.29
C THR A 298 -3.59 9.72 14.29
N ALA A 299 -2.88 9.15 13.32
CA ALA A 299 -2.06 9.91 12.37
C ALA A 299 -1.65 9.12 11.13
N PHE A 300 -1.32 9.84 10.06
CA PHE A 300 -0.45 9.35 9.00
C PHE A 300 0.99 9.74 9.35
N ILE A 301 1.89 8.75 9.36
CA ILE A 301 3.32 8.93 9.60
C ILE A 301 4.00 8.74 8.25
N ILE A 302 4.56 9.81 7.70
CA ILE A 302 5.29 9.80 6.45
C ILE A 302 6.77 9.93 6.78
N ILE A 303 7.56 8.92 6.47
CA ILE A 303 9.02 8.95 6.54
C ILE A 303 9.48 9.22 5.11
N TYR A 304 10.09 10.38 4.89
CA TYR A 304 10.61 10.76 3.58
C TYR A 304 12.06 11.24 3.73
N LEU A 305 13.00 10.58 3.04
CA LEU A 305 14.44 10.88 3.12
C LEU A 305 14.97 10.97 4.57
N GLY A 306 14.45 10.11 5.45
CA GLY A 306 14.81 10.09 6.88
C GLY A 306 14.11 11.14 7.75
N ALA A 307 13.30 12.04 7.19
CA ALA A 307 12.46 12.98 7.94
C ALA A 307 11.07 12.38 8.21
N THR A 308 10.60 12.48 9.46
CA THR A 308 9.27 12.00 9.86
C THR A 308 8.26 13.14 9.92
N PHE A 309 7.22 13.07 9.10
CA PHE A 309 6.06 13.95 9.10
C PHE A 309 4.87 13.22 9.70
N THR A 310 4.39 13.67 10.85
CA THR A 310 3.18 13.14 11.49
C THR A 310 2.02 14.07 11.19
N ILE A 311 1.13 13.63 10.32
CA ILE A 311 -0.10 14.35 10.01
C ILE A 311 -1.19 13.74 10.90
N PRO A 312 -1.64 14.42 11.96
CA PRO A 312 -2.65 13.88 12.85
C PRO A 312 -3.94 13.65 12.09
N LYS A 313 -4.51 12.46 12.26
CA LYS A 313 -5.92 12.23 11.94
C LYS A 313 -6.73 13.10 12.89
N ALA A 314 -7.83 13.65 12.41
CA ALA A 314 -8.78 14.30 13.31
C ALA A 314 -9.07 13.31 14.46
N PRO A 315 -9.03 13.76 15.73
CA PRO A 315 -9.39 12.89 16.85
C PRO A 315 -10.73 12.26 16.51
N PRO A 316 -10.88 10.91 16.63
CA PRO A 316 -12.14 10.27 16.31
C PRO A 316 -13.23 11.03 17.06
N PRO A 317 -14.26 11.51 16.36
CA PRO A 317 -15.25 12.38 16.96
C PRO A 317 -15.85 11.66 18.16
N PHE A 318 -15.81 12.35 19.31
CA PHE A 318 -16.11 11.74 20.61
C PHE A 318 -17.47 11.03 20.57
N ASN A 319 -17.45 9.74 20.93
CA ASN A 319 -18.65 8.91 21.01
C ASN A 319 -18.91 8.55 22.48
N PRO A 320 -20.08 8.87 23.05
CA PRO A 320 -20.41 8.57 24.44
C PRO A 320 -20.21 7.10 24.84
N LEU A 321 -20.37 6.14 23.92
CA LEU A 321 -20.17 4.72 24.18
C LEU A 321 -18.71 4.36 24.55
N THR A 322 -17.74 5.20 24.18
CA THR A 322 -16.33 5.01 24.54
C THR A 322 -16.09 5.12 26.04
N LEU A 323 -16.93 5.85 26.77
CA LEU A 323 -16.85 5.97 28.23
C LEU A 323 -17.09 4.63 28.93
N VAL A 324 -17.92 3.76 28.38
CA VAL A 324 -18.24 2.47 29.03
C VAL A 324 -17.01 1.56 28.98
N ALA A 325 -16.64 0.94 30.09
CA ALA A 325 -15.59 -0.08 30.09
C ALA A 325 -15.96 -1.27 29.17
N ALA A 326 -14.96 -1.87 28.51
CA ALA A 326 -15.20 -3.00 27.59
C ALA A 326 -15.70 -4.26 28.30
N ASN A 327 -15.33 -4.44 29.58
CA ASN A 327 -15.63 -5.63 30.37
C ASN A 327 -16.25 -5.29 31.74
N ASN A 328 -16.91 -6.28 32.35
CA ASN A 328 -17.43 -6.17 33.73
C ASN A 328 -16.29 -6.22 34.74
N VAL A 329 -16.52 -5.65 35.92
CA VAL A 329 -15.61 -5.81 37.06
C VAL A 329 -15.55 -7.28 37.49
N ASN A 330 -14.35 -7.79 37.76
CA ASN A 330 -14.09 -9.16 38.20
C ASN A 330 -14.63 -9.40 39.64
N THR A 331 -14.58 -10.65 40.12
CA THR A 331 -15.04 -11.00 41.48
C THR A 331 -14.26 -10.30 42.60
N ALA A 332 -12.99 -9.99 42.39
CA ALA A 332 -12.15 -9.35 43.39
C ALA A 332 -12.43 -7.83 43.54
N GLY A 333 -13.01 -7.20 42.51
CA GLY A 333 -13.28 -5.76 42.52
C GLY A 333 -12.06 -4.90 42.19
N ASP A 334 -10.96 -5.49 41.70
CA ASP A 334 -9.69 -4.81 41.45
C ASP A 334 -9.30 -4.79 39.96
N GLY A 335 -10.13 -5.37 39.10
CA GLY A 335 -9.86 -5.51 37.68
C GLY A 335 -11.10 -5.88 36.87
N PHE A 336 -10.87 -6.18 35.60
CA PHE A 336 -11.93 -6.60 34.69
C PHE A 336 -11.87 -8.10 34.39
N VAL A 337 -13.02 -8.68 34.04
CA VAL A 337 -13.06 -10.00 33.40
C VAL A 337 -12.45 -9.92 31.99
N THR A 338 -11.92 -11.01 31.48
CA THR A 338 -11.29 -11.04 30.14
C THR A 338 -12.29 -11.34 29.03
N ASP A 339 -13.33 -12.13 29.31
CA ASP A 339 -14.37 -12.47 28.33
C ASP A 339 -15.42 -11.34 28.26
N LEU A 340 -15.69 -10.87 27.04
CA LEU A 340 -16.62 -9.77 26.77
C LEU A 340 -18.10 -10.18 26.86
N THR A 341 -18.40 -11.46 26.70
CA THR A 341 -19.77 -11.96 26.54
C THR A 341 -20.17 -13.01 27.58
N ALA A 342 -19.22 -13.60 28.31
CA ALA A 342 -19.51 -14.54 29.38
C ALA A 342 -20.47 -13.96 30.43
N CYS A 343 -21.59 -14.65 30.66
CA CYS A 343 -22.54 -14.35 31.73
C CYS A 343 -22.00 -14.75 33.12
N SER A 344 -20.84 -15.38 33.19
CA SER A 344 -20.20 -15.84 34.44
C SER A 344 -18.84 -15.17 34.64
N GLY A 345 -18.27 -15.27 35.85
CA GLY A 345 -16.95 -14.71 36.20
C GLY A 345 -16.95 -13.23 36.61
N SER A 346 -18.03 -12.49 36.34
CA SER A 346 -18.20 -11.12 36.85
C SER A 346 -18.41 -11.11 38.37
N GLY A 347 -17.97 -10.05 39.04
CA GLY A 347 -18.28 -9.83 40.46
C GLY A 347 -19.73 -9.41 40.69
N TYR A 348 -20.24 -9.75 41.87
CA TYR A 348 -21.58 -9.36 42.34
C TYR A 348 -21.44 -8.53 43.61
N PHE A 349 -21.88 -7.28 43.53
CA PHE A 349 -21.69 -6.31 44.61
C PHE A 349 -23.04 -5.83 45.13
N THR A 350 -23.13 -5.62 46.44
CA THR A 350 -24.27 -4.90 47.02
C THR A 350 -24.16 -3.43 46.64
N TYR A 351 -25.26 -2.68 46.63
CA TYR A 351 -25.23 -1.25 46.28
C TYR A 351 -24.21 -0.46 47.11
N ASN A 352 -24.24 -0.62 48.44
CA ASN A 352 -23.32 0.11 49.33
C ASN A 352 -21.85 -0.27 49.08
N ASN A 353 -21.57 -1.56 48.86
CA ASN A 353 -20.21 -2.00 48.54
C ASN A 353 -19.74 -1.44 47.19
N ALA A 354 -20.59 -1.46 46.16
CA ALA A 354 -20.25 -0.93 44.85
C ALA A 354 -19.97 0.58 44.89
N VAL A 355 -20.82 1.37 45.56
CA VAL A 355 -20.58 2.81 45.73
C VAL A 355 -19.25 3.05 46.46
N ASN A 356 -18.99 2.35 47.55
CA ASN A 356 -17.76 2.55 48.32
C ASN A 356 -16.50 2.18 47.53
N LEU A 357 -16.52 1.08 46.77
CA LEU A 357 -15.35 0.59 46.04
C LEU A 357 -15.11 1.32 44.73
N PHE A 358 -16.17 1.75 44.04
CA PHE A 358 -16.10 2.17 42.65
C PHE A 358 -16.47 3.65 42.44
N THR A 359 -16.63 4.45 43.49
CA THR A 359 -16.81 5.91 43.33
C THR A 359 -15.64 6.53 42.57
N ASN A 360 -14.42 6.08 42.82
CA ASN A 360 -13.23 6.41 42.04
C ASN A 360 -12.24 5.25 42.16
N ILE A 361 -11.87 4.64 41.04
CA ILE A 361 -10.99 3.47 41.02
C ILE A 361 -10.03 3.54 39.84
N THR A 362 -8.79 3.12 40.07
CA THR A 362 -7.79 2.98 39.01
C THR A 362 -7.62 1.51 38.67
N ILE A 363 -7.82 1.15 37.40
CA ILE A 363 -7.60 -0.20 36.89
C ILE A 363 -6.71 -0.07 35.65
N SER A 364 -5.55 -0.76 35.66
CA SER A 364 -4.59 -0.72 34.55
C SER A 364 -4.24 0.70 34.11
N GLU A 365 -3.87 1.56 35.07
CA GLU A 365 -3.47 2.97 34.88
C GLU A 365 -4.56 3.93 34.37
N LYS A 366 -5.78 3.42 34.13
CA LYS A 366 -6.95 4.23 33.76
C LYS A 366 -7.84 4.49 34.96
N GLN A 367 -8.38 5.71 35.04
CA GLN A 367 -9.36 6.08 36.05
C GLN A 367 -10.77 5.71 35.60
N TYR A 368 -11.55 5.19 36.54
CA TYR A 368 -12.93 4.78 36.34
C TYR A 368 -13.80 5.19 37.51
N HIS A 369 -15.10 5.24 37.29
CA HIS A 369 -16.10 5.44 38.33
C HIS A 369 -17.36 4.61 38.06
N LEU A 370 -18.18 4.46 39.10
CA LEU A 370 -19.51 3.86 39.03
C LEU A 370 -20.49 4.88 38.44
N PRO A 371 -21.02 4.64 37.23
CA PRO A 371 -21.88 5.61 36.57
C PRO A 371 -23.17 5.89 37.34
N SER A 372 -23.55 7.16 37.39
CA SER A 372 -24.87 7.62 37.83
C SER A 372 -25.95 7.22 36.82
N LYS A 373 -27.23 7.24 37.23
CA LYS A 373 -28.36 6.92 36.36
C LYS A 373 -28.37 7.83 35.13
N GLU A 374 -28.03 9.10 35.33
CA GLU A 374 -28.01 10.11 34.27
C GLU A 374 -26.88 9.88 33.25
N GLU A 375 -25.73 9.34 33.67
CA GLU A 375 -24.66 8.91 32.76
C GLU A 375 -25.03 7.66 31.99
N TRP A 376 -25.70 6.76 32.67
CA TRP A 376 -26.17 5.52 32.13
C TRP A 376 -27.25 5.79 31.04
N LYS A 377 -28.09 6.82 31.22
CA LYS A 377 -29.01 7.34 30.18
C LYS A 377 -28.31 7.79 28.90
N SER A 378 -27.05 8.21 29.00
CA SER A 378 -26.24 8.56 27.83
C SER A 378 -26.01 7.36 26.89
N ILE A 379 -26.13 6.13 27.41
CA ILE A 379 -25.89 4.88 26.68
C ILE A 379 -27.19 4.15 26.36
N VAL A 380 -28.09 4.02 27.34
CA VAL A 380 -29.40 3.39 27.18
C VAL A 380 -30.45 4.34 27.74
N PRO A 381 -31.47 4.78 26.97
CA PRO A 381 -32.46 5.73 27.47
C PRO A 381 -33.30 5.17 28.63
N ASP A 382 -33.83 6.07 29.47
CA ASP A 382 -34.75 5.74 30.56
C ASP A 382 -36.19 5.58 30.04
N SER A 383 -36.38 4.60 29.17
CA SER A 383 -37.68 4.26 28.58
C SER A 383 -37.74 2.77 28.30
N ASN A 384 -38.82 2.13 28.75
CA ASN A 384 -39.08 0.73 28.43
C ASN A 384 -39.62 0.51 27.00
N THR A 385 -39.75 1.58 26.21
CA THR A 385 -40.31 1.49 24.86
C THR A 385 -39.33 1.78 23.74
N TRP A 386 -38.26 2.53 24.02
CA TRP A 386 -37.39 3.03 22.96
C TRP A 386 -36.31 2.03 22.55
N VAL A 387 -35.82 1.22 23.49
CA VAL A 387 -34.91 0.10 23.20
C VAL A 387 -35.59 -1.21 23.53
N LYS A 388 -36.08 -1.88 22.48
CA LYS A 388 -36.66 -3.23 22.56
C LYS A 388 -35.91 -4.21 21.68
N PHE A 389 -36.06 -5.48 22.04
CA PHE A 389 -35.51 -6.61 21.31
C PHE A 389 -36.60 -7.57 20.79
N THR A 390 -37.87 -7.14 20.90
CA THR A 390 -39.01 -7.85 20.30
C THR A 390 -39.12 -7.53 18.82
N THR A 391 -40.04 -8.20 18.10
CA THR A 391 -40.35 -7.87 16.70
C THR A 391 -41.50 -6.86 16.56
N ASP A 392 -41.89 -6.21 17.66
CA ASP A 392 -42.98 -5.24 17.66
C ASP A 392 -42.46 -3.88 17.22
N ASN A 393 -42.70 -3.57 15.94
CA ASN A 393 -42.21 -2.35 15.33
C ASN A 393 -42.85 -1.11 15.96
N ALA A 394 -42.02 -0.15 16.36
CA ALA A 394 -42.46 1.20 16.71
C ALA A 394 -41.41 2.22 16.26
N SER A 395 -41.87 3.45 16.01
CA SER A 395 -41.02 4.57 15.58
C SER A 395 -41.28 5.76 16.49
N TYR A 396 -40.21 6.42 16.89
CA TYR A 396 -40.24 7.60 17.73
C TYR A 396 -39.29 8.61 17.10
N ASP A 397 -39.77 9.80 16.77
CA ASP A 397 -38.95 10.86 16.18
C ASP A 397 -38.89 12.04 17.15
N ASP A 398 -37.74 12.71 17.19
CA ASP A 398 -37.49 13.93 17.96
C ASP A 398 -37.80 13.84 19.46
N VAL A 399 -37.66 12.64 20.05
CA VAL A 399 -37.86 12.46 21.50
C VAL A 399 -36.80 13.23 22.28
N ASP A 400 -37.24 13.94 23.31
CA ASP A 400 -36.33 14.71 24.16
C ASP A 400 -35.65 13.78 25.18
N GLU A 401 -34.33 13.81 25.19
CA GLU A 401 -33.50 13.14 26.19
C GLU A 401 -32.67 14.17 26.95
N THR A 402 -32.54 13.96 28.25
CA THR A 402 -31.56 14.67 29.08
C THR A 402 -30.66 13.65 29.73
N VAL A 403 -29.36 13.77 29.47
CA VAL A 403 -28.34 12.79 29.87
C VAL A 403 -27.15 13.53 30.47
N THR A 404 -26.33 12.81 31.22
CA THR A 404 -25.01 13.30 31.64
C THR A 404 -23.94 12.60 30.82
N VAL A 405 -22.99 13.35 30.27
CA VAL A 405 -21.82 12.79 29.61
C VAL A 405 -20.60 13.43 30.27
N LYS A 406 -19.79 12.62 30.95
CA LYS A 406 -18.76 13.12 31.87
C LYS A 406 -19.40 14.00 32.96
N THR A 407 -19.17 15.30 32.93
CA THR A 407 -19.77 16.29 33.85
C THR A 407 -20.88 17.12 33.22
N ASP A 408 -21.07 17.01 31.91
CA ASP A 408 -21.96 17.90 31.17
C ASP A 408 -23.37 17.32 31.10
N ILE A 409 -24.35 18.17 31.44
CA ILE A 409 -25.76 17.86 31.25
C ILE A 409 -26.14 18.27 29.84
N ILE A 410 -26.56 17.30 29.04
CA ILE A 410 -26.89 17.49 27.64
C ILE A 410 -28.37 17.21 27.44
N THR A 411 -29.06 18.19 26.87
CA THR A 411 -30.40 18.01 26.32
C THR A 411 -30.28 17.83 24.81
N MET A 412 -30.89 16.78 24.27
CA MET A 412 -30.79 16.44 22.87
C MET A 412 -32.07 15.79 22.35
N LYS A 413 -32.16 15.66 21.03
CA LYS A 413 -33.21 14.90 20.37
C LYS A 413 -32.69 13.57 19.84
N SER A 414 -33.56 12.56 19.84
CA SER A 414 -33.28 11.26 19.26
C SER A 414 -34.42 10.73 18.43
N ASP A 415 -34.06 9.91 17.45
CA ASP A 415 -35.00 9.11 16.68
C ASP A 415 -34.72 7.63 16.93
N TYR A 416 -35.77 6.82 17.07
CA TYR A 416 -35.70 5.38 17.30
C TYR A 416 -36.53 4.62 16.27
N ARG A 417 -35.99 3.50 15.79
CA ARG A 417 -36.68 2.46 15.03
C ARG A 417 -36.47 1.16 15.81
N THR A 418 -37.47 0.80 16.60
CA THR A 418 -37.44 -0.40 17.43
C THR A 418 -38.23 -1.52 16.75
N GLY A 419 -37.89 -2.77 17.06
CA GLY A 419 -38.63 -3.94 16.58
C GLY A 419 -38.11 -4.55 15.27
N VAL A 420 -37.14 -3.90 14.62
CA VAL A 420 -36.65 -4.28 13.30
C VAL A 420 -35.86 -5.57 13.40
N GLU A 421 -36.53 -6.70 13.16
CA GLU A 421 -35.97 -8.05 13.33
C GLU A 421 -35.40 -8.30 14.74
N GLY A 422 -36.01 -7.71 15.77
CA GLY A 422 -35.50 -7.82 17.15
C GLY A 422 -34.34 -6.86 17.47
N VAL A 423 -34.03 -5.91 16.58
CA VAL A 423 -33.00 -4.89 16.75
C VAL A 423 -33.62 -3.52 16.92
N THR A 424 -33.03 -2.70 17.79
CA THR A 424 -33.33 -1.26 17.85
C THR A 424 -32.21 -0.47 17.18
N TYR A 425 -32.59 0.40 16.25
CA TYR A 425 -31.71 1.40 15.66
C TYR A 425 -32.09 2.79 16.16
N ALA A 426 -31.10 3.65 16.40
CA ALA A 426 -31.36 5.01 16.82
C ALA A 426 -30.37 6.02 16.23
N LEU A 427 -30.86 7.21 15.93
CA LEU A 427 -30.07 8.41 15.70
C LEU A 427 -30.16 9.25 16.97
N ARG A 428 -29.11 9.24 17.79
CA ARG A 428 -29.11 9.93 19.09
C ARG A 428 -28.23 11.18 19.04
N TYR A 429 -28.41 12.06 20.03
CA TYR A 429 -27.61 13.27 20.19
C TYR A 429 -27.78 14.29 19.05
N LYS A 430 -28.95 14.31 18.39
CA LYS A 430 -29.25 15.26 17.32
C LYS A 430 -29.15 16.69 17.86
N GLY A 431 -28.55 17.57 17.05
CA GLY A 431 -28.30 18.96 17.42
C GLY A 431 -27.05 19.18 18.27
N THR A 432 -26.23 18.15 18.48
CA THR A 432 -24.96 18.25 19.21
C THR A 432 -23.79 17.69 18.39
N ASP A 433 -22.56 17.99 18.81
CA ASP A 433 -21.33 17.41 18.24
C ASP A 433 -21.17 15.90 18.47
N MET A 434 -22.02 15.29 19.32
CA MET A 434 -22.03 13.85 19.64
C MET A 434 -23.07 13.06 18.82
N VAL A 435 -23.71 13.69 17.83
CA VAL A 435 -24.68 13.03 16.94
C VAL A 435 -24.09 11.71 16.43
N SER A 436 -24.84 10.63 16.62
CA SER A 436 -24.31 9.28 16.42
C SER A 436 -25.42 8.29 16.07
N ALA A 437 -25.05 7.30 15.26
CA ALA A 437 -25.84 6.13 14.99
C ALA A 437 -25.68 5.12 16.12
N TRP A 438 -26.75 4.43 16.50
CA TRP A 438 -26.77 3.42 17.54
C TRP A 438 -27.54 2.20 17.06
N LYS A 439 -27.03 1.02 17.40
CA LYS A 439 -27.64 -0.28 17.17
C LYS A 439 -27.59 -1.08 18.46
N TYR A 440 -28.75 -1.51 18.95
CA TYR A 440 -28.91 -2.31 20.15
C TYR A 440 -29.46 -3.69 19.78
N GLU A 441 -28.70 -4.72 20.12
CA GLU A 441 -28.98 -6.11 19.78
C GLU A 441 -29.02 -6.95 21.06
N TYR A 442 -29.96 -7.88 21.17
CA TYR A 442 -29.96 -8.92 22.19
C TYR A 442 -29.50 -10.23 21.55
N ILE A 443 -28.30 -10.68 21.91
CA ILE A 443 -27.72 -11.90 21.38
C ILE A 443 -27.95 -13.01 22.39
N ALA A 444 -28.81 -13.98 22.06
CA ALA A 444 -29.16 -15.09 22.93
C ALA A 444 -28.29 -16.32 22.65
N ASP A 445 -27.48 -16.72 23.63
CA ASP A 445 -26.83 -18.04 23.64
C ASP A 445 -26.80 -18.57 25.08
N PRO A 446 -27.97 -18.95 25.63
CA PRO A 446 -28.07 -19.40 27.02
C PRO A 446 -27.35 -20.74 27.24
N GLY A 447 -27.22 -21.57 26.20
CA GLY A 447 -26.51 -22.85 26.27
C GLY A 447 -25.01 -22.68 26.53
N LYS A 448 -24.40 -21.63 25.98
CA LYS A 448 -23.00 -21.27 26.25
C LYS A 448 -22.85 -20.24 27.37
N GLN A 449 -23.95 -19.76 27.95
CA GLN A 449 -23.95 -18.64 28.90
C GLN A 449 -23.19 -17.43 28.38
N THR A 450 -23.44 -17.07 27.11
CA THR A 450 -22.87 -15.87 26.47
C THR A 450 -23.96 -14.91 25.98
N THR A 451 -25.15 -14.99 26.58
CA THR A 451 -26.24 -14.05 26.29
C THR A 451 -25.85 -12.63 26.69
N HIS A 452 -25.99 -11.65 25.81
CA HIS A 452 -25.61 -10.27 26.09
C HIS A 452 -26.42 -9.26 25.27
N MET A 453 -26.50 -8.04 25.78
CA MET A 453 -26.86 -6.89 24.96
C MET A 453 -25.59 -6.37 24.28
N LYS A 454 -25.59 -6.32 22.95
CA LYS A 454 -24.54 -5.72 22.14
C LYS A 454 -25.00 -4.33 21.71
N ILE A 455 -24.22 -3.32 22.06
CA ILE A 455 -24.44 -1.93 21.65
C ILE A 455 -23.33 -1.57 20.68
N THR A 456 -23.70 -1.14 19.48
CA THR A 456 -22.77 -0.60 18.49
C THR A 456 -23.12 0.86 18.26
N SER A 457 -22.13 1.75 18.25
CA SER A 457 -22.35 3.15 17.95
C SER A 457 -21.26 3.72 17.04
N ARG A 458 -21.69 4.57 16.11
CA ARG A 458 -20.81 5.29 15.17
C ARG A 458 -21.07 6.78 15.27
N SER A 459 -20.02 7.58 15.40
CA SER A 459 -20.18 9.03 15.33
C SER A 459 -20.59 9.47 13.93
N LEU A 460 -21.52 10.43 13.86
CA LEU A 460 -22.01 11.05 12.64
C LEU A 460 -21.64 12.54 12.59
N LYS A 461 -20.68 12.99 13.41
CA LYS A 461 -20.22 14.38 13.37
C LYS A 461 -19.76 14.74 11.94
N GLY A 462 -20.34 15.79 11.39
CA GLY A 462 -20.10 16.22 10.00
C GLY A 462 -20.95 15.52 8.94
N GLN A 463 -21.89 14.64 9.31
CA GLN A 463 -22.77 13.90 8.39
C GLN A 463 -24.26 14.23 8.64
N PRO A 464 -24.71 15.48 8.38
CA PRO A 464 -26.05 15.95 8.76
C PRO A 464 -27.21 15.32 7.99
N SER A 465 -26.95 14.62 6.88
CA SER A 465 -27.98 14.02 6.03
C SER A 465 -28.38 12.61 6.45
N VAL A 466 -27.64 11.96 7.35
CA VAL A 466 -27.92 10.59 7.78
C VAL A 466 -29.15 10.58 8.69
N THR A 467 -30.12 9.74 8.34
CA THR A 467 -31.36 9.54 9.10
C THR A 467 -31.35 8.20 9.83
N VAL A 468 -32.26 8.01 10.80
CA VAL A 468 -32.43 6.72 11.47
C VAL A 468 -32.89 5.61 10.51
N ASP A 469 -33.58 5.96 9.42
CA ASP A 469 -34.00 4.99 8.41
C ASP A 469 -32.82 4.53 7.54
N ASP A 470 -31.80 5.37 7.33
CA ASP A 470 -30.52 4.95 6.74
C ASP A 470 -29.75 4.03 7.69
N ILE A 471 -29.69 4.38 8.98
CA ILE A 471 -28.98 3.62 10.03
C ILE A 471 -29.54 2.20 10.19
N LYS A 472 -30.84 2.03 9.97
CA LYS A 472 -31.52 0.73 10.02
C LYS A 472 -31.07 -0.24 8.92
N LEU A 473 -30.51 0.25 7.81
CA LEU A 473 -30.08 -0.60 6.70
C LEU A 473 -28.77 -1.31 7.03
N ALA A 474 -28.68 -2.60 6.71
CA ALA A 474 -27.46 -3.38 6.94
C ALA A 474 -26.22 -2.79 6.22
N SER A 475 -26.43 -2.17 5.05
CA SER A 475 -25.37 -1.51 4.27
C SER A 475 -24.71 -0.33 4.98
N PHE A 476 -25.43 0.34 5.89
CA PHE A 476 -24.85 1.41 6.70
C PHE A 476 -23.73 0.88 7.59
N TRP A 477 -23.96 -0.27 8.24
CA TRP A 477 -23.02 -0.87 9.20
C TRP A 477 -21.89 -1.67 8.53
N SER A 478 -22.09 -2.19 7.32
CA SER A 478 -21.01 -2.87 6.58
C SER A 478 -19.95 -1.92 6.02
N ASN A 479 -20.30 -0.64 5.81
CA ASN A 479 -19.36 0.38 5.36
C ASN A 479 -18.71 1.06 6.57
N ASN A 480 -17.40 1.37 6.50
CA ASN A 480 -16.67 2.12 7.53
C ASN A 480 -16.79 1.55 8.96
N ALA A 481 -16.79 0.21 9.09
CA ALA A 481 -16.93 -0.48 10.37
C ALA A 481 -15.80 -0.17 11.37
N ASP A 482 -14.63 0.28 10.91
CA ASP A 482 -13.50 0.65 11.76
C ASP A 482 -13.80 1.85 12.69
N ASN A 483 -14.85 2.62 12.38
CA ASN A 483 -15.31 3.74 13.22
C ASN A 483 -16.37 3.33 14.26
N ASP A 484 -16.71 2.05 14.35
CA ASP A 484 -17.72 1.55 15.27
C ASP A 484 -17.16 1.27 16.65
N VAL A 485 -17.79 1.86 17.66
CA VAL A 485 -17.56 1.51 19.05
C VAL A 485 -18.55 0.43 19.43
N THR A 486 -18.06 -0.71 19.94
CA THR A 486 -18.92 -1.81 20.39
C THR A 486 -18.74 -2.08 21.87
N ARG A 487 -19.85 -2.34 22.58
CA ARG A 487 -19.85 -2.83 23.97
C ARG A 487 -20.82 -3.99 24.12
N CYS A 488 -20.34 -5.06 24.74
CA CYS A 488 -21.17 -6.19 25.14
C CYS A 488 -21.42 -6.12 26.65
N LEU A 489 -22.69 -6.12 27.03
CA LEU A 489 -23.16 -6.19 28.40
C LEU A 489 -23.72 -7.59 28.64
N PRO A 490 -22.99 -8.51 29.31
CA PRO A 490 -23.45 -9.87 29.56
C PRO A 490 -24.67 -9.93 30.46
N ALA A 491 -25.53 -10.91 30.23
CA ALA A 491 -26.69 -11.23 31.06
C ALA A 491 -26.26 -11.99 32.34
N GLY A 492 -25.49 -11.32 33.20
CA GLY A 492 -24.94 -11.91 34.42
C GLY A 492 -25.95 -12.13 35.55
N GLY A 493 -27.20 -11.70 35.39
CA GLY A 493 -28.24 -11.91 36.38
C GLY A 493 -27.99 -11.17 37.70
N THR A 494 -28.50 -11.76 38.78
CA THR A 494 -28.40 -11.26 40.16
C THR A 494 -27.86 -12.36 41.06
N CYS A 495 -27.31 -11.97 42.21
CA CYS A 495 -26.91 -12.87 43.27
C CYS A 495 -27.64 -12.47 44.56
N MET A 496 -28.31 -13.42 45.21
CA MET A 496 -29.11 -13.18 46.42
C MET A 496 -28.81 -14.24 47.47
N ASN A 497 -28.82 -13.86 48.74
CA ASN A 497 -28.74 -14.80 49.85
C ASN A 497 -30.10 -14.91 50.55
N TYR A 498 -30.75 -16.07 50.41
CA TYR A 498 -32.09 -16.31 50.97
C TYR A 498 -32.08 -16.79 52.43
N GLY A 499 -30.95 -16.71 53.13
CA GLY A 499 -30.86 -17.04 54.56
C GLY A 499 -30.80 -18.54 54.90
N PHE A 500 -30.79 -19.44 53.90
CA PHE A 500 -30.83 -20.90 54.12
C PHE A 500 -29.77 -21.72 53.35
N GLY A 501 -28.78 -21.10 52.70
CA GLY A 501 -27.82 -21.88 51.90
C GLY A 501 -26.72 -21.13 51.15
N GLY A 502 -26.41 -19.88 51.53
CA GLY A 502 -25.38 -19.08 50.85
C GLY A 502 -25.92 -18.28 49.65
N ASP A 503 -24.98 -17.72 48.88
CA ASP A 503 -25.25 -16.89 47.70
C ASP A 503 -25.78 -17.74 46.53
N MET A 504 -26.93 -17.37 45.98
CA MET A 504 -27.55 -18.02 44.82
C MET A 504 -27.66 -17.07 43.64
N LEU A 505 -27.25 -17.54 42.46
CA LEU A 505 -27.38 -16.81 41.21
C LEU A 505 -28.78 -17.00 40.61
N SER A 506 -29.35 -15.94 40.05
CA SER A 506 -30.66 -15.95 39.39
C SER A 506 -30.65 -15.10 38.12
N GLY A 507 -31.24 -15.61 37.04
CA GLY A 507 -31.34 -14.91 35.77
C GLY A 507 -30.04 -14.85 34.95
N VAL A 508 -29.03 -15.66 35.29
CA VAL A 508 -27.79 -15.79 34.50
C VAL A 508 -28.13 -16.35 33.12
N GLY A 509 -27.61 -15.72 32.07
CA GLY A 509 -27.89 -16.08 30.68
C GLY A 509 -29.23 -15.56 30.14
N THR A 510 -30.00 -14.81 30.94
CA THR A 510 -31.31 -14.28 30.53
C THR A 510 -31.49 -12.79 30.79
N ASN A 511 -31.00 -12.27 31.91
CA ASN A 511 -31.18 -10.87 32.30
C ASN A 511 -29.83 -10.22 32.65
N GLY A 512 -29.62 -8.99 32.22
CA GLY A 512 -28.48 -8.17 32.63
C GLY A 512 -28.89 -7.09 33.61
N TYR A 513 -28.12 -6.96 34.68
CA TYR A 513 -28.33 -5.96 35.73
C TYR A 513 -27.01 -5.25 36.04
N PHE A 514 -26.98 -3.92 35.94
CA PHE A 514 -25.80 -3.11 36.25
C PHE A 514 -26.12 -2.02 37.26
N ILE A 515 -25.35 -1.98 38.35
CA ILE A 515 -25.51 -0.97 39.40
C ILE A 515 -25.31 0.43 38.80
N SER A 516 -26.14 1.36 39.28
CA SER A 516 -25.87 2.78 39.19
C SER A 516 -25.50 3.34 40.56
N SER A 517 -24.68 4.39 40.62
CA SER A 517 -24.40 5.14 41.84
C SER A 517 -25.60 5.94 42.36
N THR A 518 -26.64 6.18 41.54
CA THR A 518 -27.82 6.97 41.91
C THR A 518 -28.77 6.22 42.84
N LYS A 519 -29.11 6.86 43.96
CA LYS A 519 -30.12 6.41 44.93
C LYS A 519 -31.41 7.22 44.77
N ASP A 520 -32.55 6.54 44.84
CA ASP A 520 -33.87 7.17 44.90
C ASP A 520 -34.58 6.71 46.18
N SER A 521 -34.62 7.58 47.20
CA SER A 521 -35.20 7.28 48.50
C SER A 521 -34.59 6.02 49.14
N SER A 522 -35.41 5.00 49.46
CA SER A 522 -34.98 3.69 49.97
C SER A 522 -34.63 2.68 48.87
N ASN A 523 -34.70 3.07 47.60
CA ASN A 523 -34.37 2.24 46.45
C ASN A 523 -33.03 2.64 45.82
N TYR A 524 -32.34 1.67 45.25
CA TYR A 524 -31.16 1.90 44.42
C TYR A 524 -31.52 1.77 42.94
N SER A 525 -30.81 2.51 42.08
CA SER A 525 -31.04 2.44 40.63
C SER A 525 -30.14 1.41 39.98
N TYR A 526 -30.63 0.76 38.92
CA TYR A 526 -29.83 -0.13 38.07
C TYR A 526 -30.33 -0.12 36.62
N LEU A 527 -29.41 -0.33 35.68
CA LEU A 527 -29.75 -0.64 34.29
C LEU A 527 -30.21 -2.09 34.23
N LEU A 528 -31.38 -2.32 33.63
CA LEU A 528 -31.93 -3.63 33.32
C LEU A 528 -31.98 -3.83 31.81
N PHE A 529 -31.57 -5.00 31.34
CA PHE A 529 -32.00 -5.49 30.03
C PHE A 529 -32.41 -6.97 30.11
N SER A 530 -33.32 -7.37 29.22
CA SER A 530 -33.76 -8.76 29.03
C SER A 530 -33.96 -9.04 27.54
N SER A 531 -34.49 -10.20 27.19
CA SER A 531 -34.85 -10.53 25.80
C SER A 531 -35.96 -9.64 25.21
N GLN A 532 -36.62 -8.80 26.01
CA GLN A 532 -37.72 -7.97 25.56
C GLN A 532 -37.34 -6.50 25.40
N GLN A 533 -36.64 -5.93 26.38
CA GLN A 533 -36.37 -4.50 26.45
C GLN A 533 -35.19 -4.17 27.36
N SER A 534 -34.71 -2.93 27.28
CA SER A 534 -33.81 -2.34 28.27
C SER A 534 -34.38 -1.04 28.84
N GLN A 535 -34.15 -0.79 30.13
CA GLN A 535 -34.64 0.39 30.86
C GLN A 535 -33.84 0.59 32.17
N TYR A 536 -33.98 1.75 32.82
CA TYR A 536 -33.65 1.85 34.24
C TYR A 536 -34.77 1.31 35.10
N ALA A 537 -34.40 0.66 36.19
CA ALA A 537 -35.31 0.20 37.21
C ALA A 537 -34.81 0.56 38.61
N LEU A 538 -35.73 0.54 39.56
CA LEU A 538 -35.47 0.79 40.97
C LEU A 538 -35.59 -0.53 41.75
N GLY A 539 -34.59 -0.83 42.58
CA GLY A 539 -34.58 -1.99 43.47
C GLY A 539 -34.64 -1.56 44.92
N SER A 540 -35.36 -2.31 45.77
CA SER A 540 -35.48 -1.96 47.19
C SER A 540 -34.29 -2.42 48.01
N VAL A 541 -33.76 -1.55 48.88
CA VAL A 541 -32.79 -1.95 49.92
C VAL A 541 -33.48 -2.68 51.08
N GLN A 542 -34.82 -2.62 51.16
CA GLN A 542 -35.65 -3.23 52.21
C GLN A 542 -36.11 -4.66 51.91
N SER A 543 -35.69 -5.29 50.80
CA SER A 543 -35.95 -6.71 50.63
C SER A 543 -35.34 -7.47 51.81
N PHE A 544 -36.04 -8.48 52.36
CA PHE A 544 -35.52 -9.33 53.45
C PHE A 544 -34.19 -10.03 53.11
N TYR A 545 -33.74 -9.91 51.86
CA TYR A 545 -32.53 -10.47 51.28
C TYR A 545 -31.76 -9.37 50.54
N GLU A 546 -30.45 -9.28 50.78
CA GLU A 546 -29.58 -8.31 50.11
C GLU A 546 -29.28 -8.78 48.68
N VAL A 547 -29.61 -7.96 47.67
CA VAL A 547 -29.36 -8.25 46.26
C VAL A 547 -27.99 -7.72 45.86
N LYS A 548 -27.21 -8.56 45.19
CA LYS A 548 -25.92 -8.24 44.60
C LYS A 548 -26.03 -8.30 43.07
N ILE A 549 -25.51 -7.30 42.37
CA ILE A 549 -25.57 -7.21 40.90
C ILE A 549 -24.21 -6.83 40.32
N ASN A 550 -24.06 -7.02 39.01
CA ASN A 550 -22.80 -6.76 38.34
C ASN A 550 -22.49 -5.27 38.24
N VAL A 551 -21.21 -4.94 38.07
CA VAL A 551 -20.72 -3.58 37.90
C VAL A 551 -20.06 -3.44 36.54
N ARG A 552 -20.47 -2.39 35.83
CA ARG A 552 -19.81 -1.89 34.63
C ARG A 552 -19.43 -0.43 34.89
N LEU A 553 -18.15 -0.14 34.78
CA LEU A 553 -17.60 1.18 35.09
C LEU A 553 -17.55 2.08 33.86
N PHE A 554 -17.55 3.39 34.09
CA PHE A 554 -17.29 4.40 33.08
C PHE A 554 -15.89 4.98 33.29
N GLU A 555 -15.15 5.20 32.21
CA GLU A 555 -13.82 5.82 32.21
C GLU A 555 -13.96 7.29 32.61
N THR A 556 -13.20 7.69 33.64
CA THR A 556 -13.11 9.07 34.09
C THR A 556 -12.12 9.79 33.17
N ILE A 557 -12.64 10.45 32.14
CA ILE A 557 -11.81 11.26 31.25
C ILE A 557 -11.59 12.62 31.92
N ASN A 558 -10.42 12.80 32.51
CA ASN A 558 -9.95 14.08 33.05
C ASN A 558 -9.73 15.13 31.95
#